data_AF-A0A258D7N4-F1
#
_entry.id   AF-A0A258D7N4-F1
#
_cell.length_a   1.000
_cell.length_b   1.000
_cell.length_c   1.000
_cell.angle_alpha   90.00
_cell.angle_beta   90.00
_cell.angle_gamma   90.00
#
_symmetry.space_group_name_H-M   'P 1'
#
loop_
_entity.id
_entity.type
_entity.pdbx_description
1 polymer ?
#
loop_
_entity_poly.entity_id
_entity_poly.type
_entity_poly.pdbx_seq_one_letter_code
_entity_poly.pdbx_strand_id
1 'polypeptide(L)'
;MARDVKKVVLAYSGGLDTSVILKWLQTTYGCEVVTFTADLGQGEELAPAREKALLLGIKPENIFIEDVREEFVRDYVFPMFRANTVYEGQYLLGTSIARPLIAKKQIEIARKVGADAVSHGATGKGNDQVRFELGYYALEPEITVIAPWREWDLTSRTRLLEFA
;
A
#
# COMPACT_ATOMS: atom_id res chain seq x y z
N MET A 1 -0.42 -12.72 -20.80
CA MET A 1 0.85 -11.96 -20.69
C MET A 1 0.62 -10.88 -19.65
N ALA A 2 1.52 -10.73 -18.67
CA ALA A 2 1.42 -9.61 -17.74
C ALA A 2 1.38 -8.31 -18.56
N ARG A 3 0.49 -7.37 -18.20
CA ARG A 3 0.48 -6.04 -18.82
C ARG A 3 1.88 -5.43 -18.65
N ASP A 4 2.39 -4.77 -19.68
CA ASP A 4 3.69 -4.08 -19.62
C ASP A 4 3.56 -2.89 -18.66
N VAL A 5 4.01 -3.06 -17.41
CA VAL A 5 3.88 -2.05 -16.36
C VAL A 5 5.07 -1.11 -16.40
N LYS A 6 4.81 0.19 -16.58
CA LYS A 6 5.86 1.21 -16.69
C LYS A 6 6.13 1.90 -15.36
N LYS A 7 5.08 2.19 -14.60
CA LYS A 7 5.17 2.88 -13.31
C LYS A 7 4.14 2.34 -12.32
N VAL A 8 4.60 2.07 -11.10
CA VAL A 8 3.78 1.51 -10.02
C VAL A 8 3.83 2.36 -8.76
N VAL A 9 2.68 2.57 -8.13
CA VAL A 9 2.62 3.14 -6.77
C VAL A 9 2.53 2.00 -5.75
N LEU A 10 3.52 1.86 -4.89
CA LEU A 10 3.58 0.88 -3.81
C LEU A 10 3.13 1.50 -2.49
N ALA A 11 2.12 0.89 -1.85
CA ALA A 11 1.83 1.13 -0.44
C ALA A 11 3.00 0.59 0.42
N TYR A 12 3.80 1.51 0.97
CA TYR A 12 5.11 1.24 1.53
C TYR A 12 5.15 1.64 3.01
N SER A 13 5.40 0.68 3.90
CA SER A 13 5.50 0.92 5.35
C SER A 13 6.94 1.09 5.85
N GLY A 14 7.95 0.77 5.03
CA GLY A 14 9.35 0.72 5.47
C GLY A 14 9.71 -0.54 6.27
N GLY A 15 8.78 -1.49 6.40
CA GLY A 15 9.04 -2.84 6.90
C GLY A 15 9.76 -3.71 5.87
N LEU A 16 10.40 -4.78 6.34
CA LEU A 16 11.17 -5.74 5.51
C LEU A 16 10.38 -6.18 4.28
N ASP A 17 9.14 -6.63 4.45
CA ASP A 17 8.32 -7.16 3.37
C ASP A 17 8.11 -6.13 2.25
N THR A 18 7.73 -4.89 2.60
CA THR A 18 7.52 -3.83 1.61
C THR A 18 8.82 -3.34 0.97
N SER A 19 9.95 -3.44 1.67
CA SER A 19 11.29 -3.16 1.12
C SER A 19 11.71 -4.21 0.11
N VAL A 20 11.45 -5.49 0.38
CA VAL A 20 11.68 -6.57 -0.58
C VAL A 20 10.75 -6.43 -1.79
N ILE A 21 9.47 -6.10 -1.58
CA ILE A 21 8.52 -5.83 -2.67
C ILE A 21 9.01 -4.70 -3.57
N LEU A 22 9.46 -3.58 -2.98
CA LEU A 22 10.01 -2.46 -3.73
C LEU A 22 11.13 -2.93 -4.66
N LYS A 23 12.09 -3.70 -4.13
CA LYS A 23 13.21 -4.20 -4.92
C LYS A 23 12.75 -5.21 -5.98
N TRP A 24 11.82 -6.08 -5.64
CA TRP A 24 11.23 -7.07 -6.54
C TRP A 24 10.50 -6.39 -7.72
N LEU A 25 9.72 -5.33 -7.48
CA LEU A 25 9.07 -4.56 -8.56
C LEU A 25 10.11 -3.96 -9.52
N GLN A 26 11.22 -3.42 -8.98
CA GLN A 26 12.31 -2.88 -9.81
C GLN A 26 12.98 -3.98 -10.65
N THR A 27 13.25 -5.16 -10.09
CA THR A 27 14.01 -6.21 -10.78
C THR A 27 13.16 -7.08 -11.70
N THR A 28 11.91 -7.37 -11.32
CA THR A 28 11.04 -8.32 -12.02
C THR A 28 10.19 -7.63 -13.08
N TYR A 29 9.66 -6.44 -12.78
CA TYR A 29 8.88 -5.66 -13.75
C TYR A 29 9.73 -4.62 -14.48
N GLY A 30 10.92 -4.26 -13.98
CA GLY A 30 11.75 -3.22 -14.61
C GLY A 30 11.10 -1.83 -14.60
N CYS A 31 10.11 -1.61 -13.74
CA CYS A 31 9.27 -0.43 -13.73
C CYS A 31 9.77 0.66 -12.77
N GLU A 32 9.34 1.90 -13.00
CA GLU A 32 9.56 2.99 -12.04
C GLU A 32 8.65 2.82 -10.82
N VAL A 33 9.24 2.74 -9.63
CA VAL A 33 8.50 2.59 -8.38
C VAL A 33 8.33 3.95 -7.70
N VAL A 34 7.10 4.24 -7.29
CA VAL A 34 6.69 5.36 -6.44
C VAL A 34 6.26 4.79 -5.09
N THR A 35 6.76 5.32 -3.99
CA THR A 35 6.37 4.86 -2.65
C THR A 35 5.34 5.79 -2.04
N PHE A 36 4.34 5.20 -1.39
CA PHE A 36 3.30 5.91 -0.66
C PHE A 36 3.19 5.36 0.77
N THR A 37 3.36 6.24 1.75
CA THR A 37 3.14 5.97 3.18
C THR A 37 2.05 6.90 3.71
N ALA A 38 1.03 6.34 4.36
CA ALA A 38 -0.06 7.09 5.00
C ALA A 38 0.16 7.18 6.51
N ASP A 39 0.24 8.40 7.06
CA ASP A 39 0.17 8.63 8.50
C ASP A 39 -1.29 8.64 8.94
N LEU A 40 -1.65 7.60 9.70
CA LEU A 40 -2.94 7.37 10.34
C LEU A 40 -2.82 7.44 11.87
N GLY A 41 -1.70 7.95 12.40
CA GLY A 41 -1.39 8.01 13.82
C GLY A 41 -0.49 6.89 14.32
N GLN A 42 0.30 6.25 13.46
CA GLN A 42 1.24 5.19 13.85
C GLN A 42 2.45 5.73 14.64
N GLY A 43 2.71 7.04 14.62
CA GLY A 43 3.78 7.67 15.39
C GLY A 43 5.17 7.50 14.75
N GLU A 44 6.18 7.23 15.58
CA GLU A 44 7.60 7.19 15.16
C GLU A 44 7.93 6.12 14.12
N GLU A 45 7.04 5.14 13.90
CA GLU A 45 7.21 4.08 12.90
C GLU A 45 7.33 4.59 11.45
N LEU A 46 6.88 5.82 11.18
CA LEU A 46 6.91 6.41 9.83
C LEU A 46 8.26 7.01 9.45
N ALA A 47 9.05 7.45 10.45
CA ALA A 47 10.29 8.19 10.21
C ALA A 47 11.30 7.42 9.32
N PRO A 48 11.53 6.10 9.52
CA PRO A 48 12.49 5.36 8.71
C PRO A 48 12.01 5.11 7.27
N ALA A 49 10.73 5.29 6.94
CA ALA A 49 10.19 4.92 5.63
C ALA A 49 10.84 5.73 4.50
N ARG A 50 10.99 7.05 4.68
CA ARG A 50 11.64 7.91 3.68
C ARG A 50 13.09 7.51 3.45
N GLU A 51 13.86 7.38 4.52
CA GLU A 51 15.28 7.06 4.46
C GLU A 51 15.51 5.69 3.81
N LYS A 52 14.73 4.67 4.18
CA LYS A 52 14.80 3.35 3.55
C LYS A 52 14.43 3.38 2.07
N ALA A 53 13.40 4.14 1.68
CA ALA A 53 13.03 4.25 0.26
C ALA A 53 14.16 4.91 -0.56
N LEU A 54 14.80 5.95 -0.01
CA LEU A 54 15.97 6.59 -0.64
C LEU A 54 17.14 5.62 -0.78
N LEU A 55 17.46 4.86 0.27
CA LEU A 55 18.52 3.84 0.25
C LEU A 55 18.26 2.75 -0.80
N LEU A 56 16.99 2.42 -1.06
CA LEU A 56 16.57 1.46 -2.08
C LEU A 56 16.44 2.07 -3.49
N GLY A 57 16.95 3.29 -3.68
CA GLY A 57 17.08 3.93 -4.99
C GLY A 57 15.81 4.62 -5.50
N ILE A 58 14.82 4.89 -4.64
CA ILE A 58 13.66 5.69 -5.02
C ILE A 58 14.05 7.16 -5.08
N LYS A 59 13.70 7.84 -6.17
CA LYS A 59 13.95 9.28 -6.33
C LYS A 59 13.15 10.08 -5.29
N PRO A 60 13.69 11.16 -4.70
CA PRO A 60 12.99 11.94 -3.68
C PRO A 60 11.58 12.40 -4.08
N GLU A 61 11.38 12.76 -5.34
CA GLU A 61 10.09 13.17 -5.92
C GLU A 61 9.05 12.04 -6.03
N ASN A 62 9.50 10.79 -5.95
CA ASN A 62 8.67 9.58 -5.99
C ASN A 62 8.38 9.02 -4.58
N ILE A 63 8.71 9.76 -3.51
CA ILE A 63 8.44 9.36 -2.12
C ILE A 63 7.35 10.24 -1.51
N PHE A 64 6.16 9.66 -1.40
CA PHE A 64 4.98 10.30 -0.82
C PHE A 64 4.77 9.82 0.62
N ILE A 65 4.78 10.76 1.56
CA ILE A 65 4.37 10.54 2.95
C ILE A 65 3.27 11.54 3.23
N GLU A 66 2.04 11.08 3.41
CA GLU A 66 0.88 11.95 3.57
C GLU A 66 0.29 11.81 4.97
N ASP A 67 0.11 12.94 5.66
CA ASP A 67 -0.69 13.03 6.87
C ASP A 67 -2.17 13.00 6.52
N VAL A 68 -2.83 11.90 6.87
CA VAL A 68 -4.24 11.66 6.58
C VAL A 68 -5.05 11.47 7.85
N ARG A 69 -4.51 11.84 9.02
CA ARG A 69 -5.16 11.63 10.33
C ARG A 69 -6.49 12.36 10.45
N GLU A 70 -6.51 13.63 10.04
CA GLU A 70 -7.73 14.45 10.08
C GLU A 70 -8.80 13.92 9.12
N GLU A 71 -8.42 13.59 7.87
CA GLU A 71 -9.34 12.99 6.90
C GLU A 71 -9.86 11.64 7.38
N PHE A 72 -8.99 10.82 7.97
CA PHE A 72 -9.36 9.52 8.51
C PHE A 72 -10.42 9.64 9.60
N VAL A 73 -10.20 10.53 10.57
CA VAL A 73 -11.16 10.69 11.66
C VAL A 73 -12.48 11.29 11.15
N ARG A 74 -12.40 12.39 10.38
CA ARG A 74 -13.56 13.14 9.91
C ARG A 74 -14.45 12.35 8.95
N ASP A 75 -13.85 11.69 7.96
CA ASP A 75 -14.59 11.13 6.81
C ASP A 75 -14.76 9.60 6.88
N TYR A 76 -14.07 8.92 7.80
CA TYR A 76 -14.16 7.46 7.94
C TYR A 76 -14.58 7.03 9.36
N VAL A 77 -13.84 7.46 10.39
CA VAL A 77 -14.11 7.05 11.78
C VAL A 77 -15.45 7.61 12.26
N PHE A 78 -15.68 8.92 12.18
CA PHE A 78 -16.92 9.52 12.66
C PHE A 78 -18.16 8.98 11.94
N PRO A 79 -18.20 8.84 10.60
CA PRO A 79 -19.33 8.21 9.91
C PRO A 79 -19.59 6.77 10.38
N MET A 80 -18.53 5.96 10.59
CA MET A 80 -18.67 4.59 11.11
C MET A 80 -19.25 4.57 12.54
N PHE A 81 -18.83 5.50 13.39
CA PHE A 81 -19.31 5.62 14.77
C PHE A 81 -20.76 6.11 14.87
N ARG A 82 -21.24 6.92 13.93
CA ARG A 82 -22.67 7.32 13.87
C ARG A 82 -23.60 6.11 13.73
N ALA A 83 -23.12 5.02 13.13
CA ALA A 83 -23.86 3.76 13.00
C ALA A 83 -23.68 2.80 14.19
N ASN A 84 -22.92 3.19 15.23
CA ASN A 84 -22.54 2.32 16.35
C ASN A 84 -21.98 0.98 15.86
N THR A 85 -21.15 1.02 14.81
CA THR A 85 -20.73 -0.19 14.09
C THR A 85 -19.83 -1.05 14.98
N VAL A 86 -20.25 -2.30 15.22
CA VAL A 86 -19.45 -3.31 15.91
C VAL A 86 -19.57 -4.62 15.15
N TYR A 87 -18.44 -5.12 14.67
CA TYR A 87 -18.40 -6.39 13.95
C TYR A 87 -18.42 -7.56 14.94
N GLU A 88 -19.36 -8.48 14.73
CA GLU A 88 -19.58 -9.67 15.58
C GLU A 88 -19.68 -9.35 17.08
N GLY A 89 -20.20 -8.15 17.42
CA GLY A 89 -20.40 -7.71 18.80
C GLY A 89 -19.13 -7.37 19.60
N GLN A 90 -17.95 -7.42 18.99
CA GLN A 90 -16.68 -7.18 19.70
C GLN A 90 -15.71 -6.24 18.97
N TYR A 91 -15.62 -6.31 17.64
CA TYR A 91 -14.54 -5.64 16.90
C TYR A 91 -14.97 -4.28 16.34
N LEU A 92 -14.24 -3.21 16.72
CA LEU A 92 -14.49 -1.82 16.29
C LEU A 92 -13.87 -1.46 14.93
N LEU A 93 -13.59 -2.45 14.08
CA LEU A 93 -13.27 -2.26 12.66
C LEU A 93 -12.05 -1.38 12.32
N GLY A 94 -11.14 -1.12 13.27
CA GLY A 94 -10.03 -0.18 13.07
C GLY A 94 -9.17 -0.45 11.83
N THR A 95 -8.85 -1.71 11.55
CA THR A 95 -8.13 -2.08 10.32
C THR A 95 -9.02 -1.92 9.10
N SER A 96 -10.25 -2.43 9.16
CA SER A 96 -11.20 -2.42 8.04
C SER A 96 -11.46 -1.00 7.52
N ILE A 97 -11.64 -0.04 8.43
CA ILE A 97 -12.06 1.32 8.07
C ILE A 97 -10.92 2.19 7.54
N ALA A 98 -9.66 1.87 7.90
CA ALA A 98 -8.49 2.59 7.40
C ALA A 98 -8.10 2.23 5.95
N ARG A 99 -8.31 0.97 5.54
CA ARG A 99 -7.85 0.48 4.22
C ARG A 99 -8.46 1.22 3.02
N PRO A 100 -9.77 1.54 3.00
CA PRO A 100 -10.35 2.31 1.90
C PRO A 100 -9.73 3.70 1.74
N LEU A 101 -9.33 4.37 2.82
CA LEU A 101 -8.63 5.65 2.75
C LEU A 101 -7.24 5.47 2.13
N ILE A 102 -6.45 4.49 2.58
CA ILE A 102 -5.13 4.22 1.99
C ILE A 102 -5.28 3.90 0.49
N ALA A 103 -6.25 3.07 0.12
CA ALA A 103 -6.51 2.73 -1.28
C ALA A 103 -6.86 3.96 -2.11
N LYS A 104 -7.72 4.85 -1.59
CA LYS A 104 -8.07 6.13 -2.22
C LYS A 104 -6.86 7.00 -2.48
N LYS A 105 -6.06 7.25 -1.44
CA LYS A 105 -4.85 8.09 -1.54
C LYS A 105 -3.82 7.51 -2.51
N GLN A 106 -3.68 6.19 -2.54
CA GLN A 106 -2.79 5.53 -3.49
C GLN A 106 -3.24 5.71 -4.94
N ILE A 107 -4.55 5.63 -5.22
CA ILE A 107 -5.10 5.91 -6.56
C ILE A 107 -4.94 7.39 -6.94
N GLU A 108 -5.15 8.31 -6.00
CA GLU A 108 -4.90 9.75 -6.24
C GLU A 108 -3.44 10.01 -6.64
N ILE A 109 -2.49 9.39 -5.94
CA ILE A 109 -1.07 9.48 -6.28
C ILE A 109 -0.80 8.82 -7.64
N ALA A 110 -1.37 7.64 -7.90
CA ALA A 110 -1.21 6.95 -9.18
C ALA A 110 -1.64 7.84 -10.36
N ARG A 111 -2.80 8.50 -10.25
CA ARG A 111 -3.28 9.49 -11.23
C ARG A 111 -2.32 10.67 -11.36
N LYS A 112 -1.87 11.23 -10.23
CA LYS A 112 -0.97 12.39 -10.19
C LYS A 112 0.36 12.13 -10.90
N VAL A 113 0.93 10.94 -10.74
CA VAL A 113 2.26 10.59 -11.29
C VAL A 113 2.19 9.86 -12.63
N GLY A 114 0.98 9.60 -13.14
CA GLY A 114 0.73 8.83 -14.35
C GLY A 114 1.15 7.37 -14.24
N ALA A 115 0.94 6.74 -13.08
CA ALA A 115 1.20 5.33 -12.88
C ALA A 115 0.07 4.46 -13.46
N ASP A 116 0.46 3.37 -14.10
CA ASP A 116 -0.41 2.39 -14.74
C ASP A 116 -0.65 1.14 -13.87
N ALA A 117 0.00 1.08 -12.69
CA ALA A 117 -0.21 0.06 -11.69
C ALA A 117 -0.17 0.57 -10.25
N VAL A 118 -0.79 -0.20 -9.35
CA VAL A 118 -0.66 -0.09 -7.89
C VAL A 118 -0.23 -1.42 -7.29
N SER A 119 0.49 -1.37 -6.17
CA SER A 119 0.92 -2.57 -5.45
C SER A 119 0.80 -2.41 -3.94
N HIS A 120 0.64 -3.53 -3.23
CA HIS A 120 0.52 -3.57 -1.77
C HIS A 120 1.25 -4.76 -1.15
N GLY A 121 1.65 -4.59 0.12
CA GLY A 121 2.28 -5.65 0.92
C GLY A 121 1.33 -6.59 1.67
N ALA A 122 0.01 -6.49 1.48
CA ALA A 122 -0.94 -7.39 2.14
C ALA A 122 -0.70 -8.86 1.75
N THR A 123 -0.80 -9.77 2.73
CA THR A 123 -0.56 -11.20 2.51
C THR A 123 -1.64 -11.82 1.61
N GLY A 124 -1.26 -12.84 0.82
CA GLY A 124 -2.17 -13.53 -0.09
C GLY A 124 -3.28 -14.35 0.58
N LYS A 125 -3.30 -14.43 1.92
CA LYS A 125 -4.29 -15.19 2.71
C LYS A 125 -5.08 -14.32 3.68
N GLY A 126 -4.81 -13.01 3.73
CA GLY A 126 -5.45 -12.08 4.67
C GLY A 126 -6.62 -11.31 4.06
N ASN A 127 -7.35 -10.59 4.91
CA ASN A 127 -8.47 -9.75 4.49
C ASN A 127 -8.03 -8.45 3.79
N ASP A 128 -6.82 -7.96 4.10
CA ASP A 128 -6.36 -6.65 3.62
C ASP A 128 -6.17 -6.58 2.11
N GLN A 129 -5.80 -7.67 1.44
CA GLN A 129 -5.72 -7.72 -0.02
C GLN A 129 -7.08 -7.37 -0.65
N VAL A 130 -8.17 -7.95 -0.11
CA VAL A 130 -9.53 -7.70 -0.60
C VAL A 130 -9.93 -6.25 -0.36
N ARG A 131 -9.61 -5.71 0.83
CA ARG A 131 -9.94 -4.33 1.20
C ARG A 131 -9.23 -3.31 0.29
N PHE A 132 -7.96 -3.55 -0.03
CA PHE A 132 -7.21 -2.72 -0.97
C PHE A 132 -7.76 -2.82 -2.38
N GLU A 133 -7.88 -4.04 -2.90
CA GLU A 133 -8.26 -4.29 -4.29
C GLU A 133 -9.66 -3.80 -4.62
N LEU A 134 -10.64 -4.04 -3.74
CA LEU A 134 -11.97 -3.48 -3.92
C LEU A 134 -11.95 -1.95 -3.93
N GLY A 135 -11.12 -1.33 -3.07
CA GLY A 135 -10.94 0.12 -3.05
C GLY A 135 -10.33 0.64 -4.35
N TYR A 136 -9.31 -0.04 -4.89
CA TYR A 136 -8.70 0.32 -6.17
C TYR A 136 -9.70 0.22 -7.31
N TYR A 137 -10.36 -0.94 -7.49
CA TYR A 137 -11.26 -1.16 -8.60
C TYR A 137 -12.54 -0.31 -8.52
N ALA A 138 -12.97 0.07 -7.31
CA ALA A 138 -14.08 1.01 -7.15
C ALA A 138 -13.73 2.43 -7.62
N LEU A 139 -12.44 2.82 -7.55
CA LEU A 139 -11.99 4.15 -7.89
C LEU A 139 -11.41 4.23 -9.31
N GLU A 140 -10.68 3.21 -9.74
CA GLU A 140 -9.99 3.10 -11.03
C GLU A 140 -10.10 1.66 -11.55
N PRO A 141 -11.21 1.28 -12.22
CA PRO A 141 -11.49 -0.11 -12.60
C PRO A 141 -10.42 -0.75 -13.50
N GLU A 142 -9.73 0.05 -14.31
CA GLU A 142 -8.74 -0.43 -15.29
C GLU A 142 -7.32 -0.53 -14.73
N ILE A 143 -7.08 -0.09 -13.48
CA ILE A 143 -5.74 -0.09 -12.88
C ILE A 143 -5.19 -1.52 -12.79
N THR A 144 -3.91 -1.67 -13.10
CA THR A 144 -3.24 -2.96 -12.88
C THR A 144 -2.88 -3.09 -11.40
N VAL A 145 -3.36 -4.12 -10.73
CA VAL A 145 -2.95 -4.44 -9.36
C VAL A 145 -1.86 -5.51 -9.39
N ILE A 146 -0.72 -5.22 -8.76
CA ILE A 146 0.36 -6.18 -8.53
C ILE A 146 0.33 -6.59 -7.06
N ALA A 147 0.14 -7.87 -6.79
CA ALA A 147 0.08 -8.44 -5.44
C ALA A 147 1.21 -9.47 -5.26
N PRO A 148 2.44 -9.02 -4.88
CA PRO A 148 3.65 -9.87 -4.90
C PRO A 148 3.50 -11.15 -4.11
N TRP A 149 2.85 -11.11 -2.93
CA TRP A 149 2.59 -12.30 -2.10
C TRP A 149 1.77 -13.40 -2.79
N ARG A 150 1.11 -13.11 -3.92
CA ARG A 150 0.38 -14.08 -4.75
C ARG A 150 1.12 -14.43 -6.05
N GLU A 151 2.17 -13.71 -6.39
CA GLU A 151 2.85 -13.80 -7.69
C GLU A 151 4.27 -14.37 -7.58
N TRP A 152 5.02 -14.00 -6.54
CA TRP A 152 6.42 -14.38 -6.41
C TRP A 152 6.63 -15.80 -5.83
N ASP A 153 7.86 -16.26 -5.83
CA ASP A 153 8.32 -17.53 -5.23
C ASP A 153 9.08 -17.34 -3.89
N LEU A 154 9.03 -16.12 -3.33
CA LEU A 154 9.61 -15.77 -2.03
C LEU A 154 8.67 -16.21 -0.88
N THR A 155 8.64 -17.52 -0.63
CA THR A 155 7.65 -18.16 0.25
C THR A 155 8.01 -18.21 1.74
N SER A 156 9.19 -17.72 2.13
CA SER A 156 9.64 -17.75 3.53
C SER A 156 10.42 -16.49 3.90
N ARG A 157 10.48 -16.19 5.21
CA ARG A 157 11.28 -15.07 5.73
C ARG A 157 12.77 -15.22 5.39
N THR A 158 13.30 -16.45 5.40
CA THR A 158 14.68 -16.72 4.99
C THR A 158 14.92 -16.33 3.55
N ARG A 159 14.01 -16.72 2.63
CA ARG A 159 14.11 -16.33 1.22
C ARG A 159 14.00 -14.82 1.02
N LEU A 160 13.17 -14.13 1.80
CA LEU A 160 13.10 -12.67 1.77
C LEU A 160 14.42 -12.02 2.20
N LEU A 161 15.09 -12.58 3.21
CA LEU A 161 16.40 -12.09 3.68
C LEU A 161 17.53 -12.39 2.69
N GLU A 162 17.48 -13.53 1.98
CA GLU A 162 18.44 -13.86 0.93
C GLU A 162 18.30 -12.96 -0.31
N PHE A 163 17.09 -12.45 -0.56
CA PHE A 163 16.82 -11.54 -1.67
C PHE A 163 17.12 -10.06 -1.33
N ALA A 164 16.96 -9.66 -0.07
CA ALA A 164 17.11 -8.28 0.41
C ALA A 164 18.57 -7.80 0.36
#